data_AF-A0A2V8YEA7-F1
#
_entry.id   AF-A0A2V8YEA7-F1
#
_cell.length_a   1.000
_cell.length_b   1.000
_cell.length_c   1.000
_cell.angle_alpha   90.00
_cell.angle_beta   90.00
_cell.angle_gamma   90.00
#
_symmetry.space_group_name_H-M   'P 1'
#
loop_
_entity.id
_entity.type
_entity.pdbx_description
1 polymer ?
#
loop_
_entity_poly.entity_id
_entity_poly.type
_entity_poly.pdbx_seq_one_letter_code
_entity_poly.pdbx_strand_id
1 'polypeptide(L)'
;MSCSRMENKILGYVDGRLRENERLEVEKHLAGCAACCLRVNEFRAVSGLLEELPMIEPTAAFDLRVRARVAAEPVKQSWWAWLIPAPRVTIAALVLMLATIWVGTASKNQPQIAQEDIPVLENYDVLSNFEPLTELPQPVQADDGGQQQSPQM
;
A
#
# COMPACT_ATOMS: atom_id res chain seq x y z
N MET A 1 -46.69 -4.61 -16.10
CA MET A 1 -46.28 -4.05 -14.79
C MET A 1 -47.24 -2.93 -14.44
N SER A 2 -47.72 -2.86 -13.19
CA SER A 2 -48.77 -1.91 -12.78
C SER A 2 -48.29 -0.45 -12.89
N CYS A 3 -49.18 0.43 -13.36
CA CYS A 3 -48.86 1.86 -13.50
C CYS A 3 -48.52 2.51 -12.15
N SER A 4 -49.18 2.09 -11.06
CA SER A 4 -48.92 2.59 -9.70
C SER A 4 -47.47 2.36 -9.25
N ARG A 5 -46.84 1.23 -9.60
CA ARG A 5 -45.44 0.98 -9.26
C ARG A 5 -44.50 1.91 -10.04
N MET A 6 -44.85 2.21 -11.28
CA MET A 6 -44.05 3.06 -12.16
C MET A 6 -44.17 4.54 -11.79
N GLU A 7 -45.35 4.98 -11.34
CA GLU A 7 -45.59 6.36 -10.90
C GLU A 7 -44.59 6.81 -9.82
N ASN A 8 -44.28 5.95 -8.85
CA ASN A 8 -43.26 6.22 -7.82
C ASN A 8 -41.82 6.32 -8.37
N LYS A 9 -41.56 5.79 -9.57
CA LYS A 9 -40.25 5.80 -10.23
C LYS A 9 -40.10 6.90 -11.28
N ILE A 10 -41.18 7.58 -11.67
CA ILE A 10 -41.16 8.57 -12.76
C ILE A 10 -40.20 9.72 -12.46
N LEU A 11 -40.27 10.32 -11.27
CA LEU A 11 -39.37 11.42 -10.89
C LEU A 11 -37.90 10.98 -10.89
N GLY A 12 -37.60 9.83 -10.28
CA GLY A 12 -36.24 9.29 -10.32
C GLY A 12 -35.75 8.98 -11.74
N TYR A 13 -36.65 8.59 -12.64
CA TYR A 13 -36.34 8.36 -14.06
C TYR A 13 -36.06 9.67 -14.80
N VAL A 14 -36.90 10.69 -14.60
CA VAL A 14 -36.74 12.03 -15.20
C VAL A 14 -35.46 12.70 -14.72
N ASP A 15 -35.15 12.60 -13.43
CA ASP A 15 -33.95 13.18 -12.81
C ASP A 15 -32.66 12.36 -13.07
N GLY A 16 -32.76 11.19 -13.71
CA GLY A 16 -31.60 10.31 -13.97
C GLY A 16 -31.00 9.67 -12.70
N ARG A 17 -31.78 9.53 -11.63
CA ARG A 17 -31.32 9.04 -10.31
C ARG A 17 -31.60 7.55 -10.06
N LEU A 18 -32.28 6.88 -11.00
CA LEU A 18 -32.54 5.44 -10.93
C LEU A 18 -31.29 4.61 -11.21
N ARG A 19 -31.22 3.43 -10.60
CA ARG A 19 -30.23 2.42 -10.98
C ARG A 19 -30.55 1.87 -12.37
N GLU A 20 -29.53 1.35 -13.05
CA GLU A 20 -29.67 0.87 -14.43
C GLU A 20 -30.82 -0.15 -14.61
N ASN A 21 -30.93 -1.12 -13.70
CA ASN A 21 -32.01 -2.11 -13.75
C ASN A 21 -33.39 -1.47 -13.63
N GLU A 22 -33.55 -0.45 -12.79
CA GLU A 22 -34.82 0.23 -12.56
C GLU A 22 -35.18 1.14 -13.75
N ARG A 23 -34.17 1.76 -14.36
CA ARG A 23 -34.32 2.54 -15.59
C ARG A 23 -34.86 1.66 -16.72
N LEU A 24 -34.26 0.49 -16.94
CA LEU A 24 -34.70 -0.47 -17.95
C LEU A 24 -36.12 -1.00 -17.67
N GLU A 25 -36.49 -1.22 -16.40
CA GLU A 25 -37.87 -1.58 -16.03
C GLU A 25 -38.87 -0.50 -16.45
N VAL A 26 -38.56 0.77 -16.19
CA VAL A 26 -39.41 1.90 -16.56
C VAL A 26 -39.49 2.03 -18.08
N GLU A 27 -38.37 1.97 -18.80
CA GLU A 27 -38.35 2.06 -20.27
C GLU A 27 -39.18 0.97 -20.94
N LYS A 28 -39.08 -0.28 -20.47
CA LYS A 28 -39.93 -1.39 -20.93
C LYS A 28 -41.42 -1.10 -20.71
N HIS A 29 -41.79 -0.45 -19.61
CA HIS A 29 -43.17 -0.08 -19.35
C HIS A 29 -43.65 1.08 -20.23
N LEU A 30 -42.81 2.10 -20.42
CA LEU A 30 -43.10 3.26 -21.27
C LEU A 30 -43.34 2.84 -22.72
N ALA A 31 -42.62 1.83 -23.22
CA ALA A 31 -42.85 1.28 -24.56
C ALA A 31 -44.27 0.74 -24.79
N GLY A 32 -45.01 0.40 -23.73
CA GLY A 32 -46.36 -0.18 -23.81
C GLY A 32 -47.46 0.60 -23.09
N CYS A 33 -47.17 1.73 -22.43
CA CYS A 33 -48.14 2.46 -21.62
C CYS A 33 -48.16 3.97 -21.95
N ALA A 34 -49.16 4.39 -22.73
CA ALA A 34 -49.35 5.79 -23.09
C ALA A 34 -49.57 6.72 -21.88
N ALA A 35 -50.28 6.25 -20.85
CA ALA A 35 -50.54 7.05 -19.64
C ALA A 35 -49.25 7.40 -18.87
N CYS A 36 -48.34 6.42 -18.71
CA CYS A 36 -47.06 6.68 -18.06
C CYS A 36 -46.12 7.53 -18.94
N CYS A 37 -46.16 7.36 -20.27
CA CYS A 37 -45.46 8.24 -21.20
C CYS A 37 -45.91 9.69 -21.08
N LEU A 38 -47.22 9.93 -21.01
CA LEU A 38 -47.77 11.27 -20.81
C LEU A 38 -47.25 11.89 -19.51
N ARG A 39 -47.32 11.17 -18.39
CA ARG A 39 -46.81 11.65 -17.10
C ARG A 39 -45.32 11.98 -17.14
N VAL A 40 -44.48 11.12 -17.74
CA VAL A 40 -43.04 11.41 -17.90
C VAL A 40 -42.81 12.70 -18.69
N ASN A 41 -43.58 12.91 -19.75
CA ASN A 41 -43.44 14.12 -20.58
C ASN A 41 -43.90 15.38 -19.84
N GLU A 42 -44.96 15.30 -19.02
CA GLU A 42 -45.41 16.40 -18.16
C GLU A 42 -44.30 16.82 -17.18
N PHE A 43 -43.67 15.85 -16.50
CA PHE A 43 -42.57 16.14 -15.59
C PHE A 43 -41.35 16.71 -16.32
N ARG A 44 -41.00 16.19 -17.51
CA ARG A 44 -39.92 16.75 -18.33
C ARG A 44 -40.19 18.19 -18.76
N ALA A 45 -41.44 18.51 -19.10
CA ALA A 45 -41.83 19.87 -19.46
C ALA A 45 -41.66 20.82 -18.26
N VAL A 46 -42.07 20.40 -17.07
CA VAL A 46 -41.86 21.18 -15.84
C VAL A 46 -40.37 21.36 -15.55
N SER A 47 -39.56 20.31 -15.65
CA SER A 47 -38.10 20.40 -15.48
C SER A 47 -37.46 21.38 -16.48
N GLY A 48 -37.89 21.36 -17.74
CA GLY A 48 -37.43 22.31 -18.75
C GLY A 48 -37.75 23.76 -18.40
N LEU A 49 -38.95 24.04 -17.88
CA LEU A 49 -39.32 25.39 -17.40
C LEU A 49 -38.47 25.82 -16.19
N LEU A 50 -38.06 24.87 -15.35
CA LEU A 50 -37.17 25.16 -14.22
C LEU A 50 -35.74 25.46 -14.67
N GLU A 51 -35.27 24.86 -15.75
CA GLU A 51 -33.94 25.12 -16.34
C GLU A 51 -33.83 26.53 -16.96
N GLU A 52 -34.95 27.13 -17.35
CA GLU A 52 -35.00 28.52 -17.85
C GLU A 52 -34.79 29.58 -16.76
N LEU A 53 -34.87 29.21 -15.48
CA LEU A 53 -34.68 30.17 -14.39
C LEU A 53 -33.23 30.70 -14.39
N PRO A 54 -33.04 32.00 -14.09
CA PRO A 54 -31.71 32.57 -14.00
C PRO A 54 -30.92 31.91 -12.87
N MET A 55 -29.67 31.56 -13.17
CA MET A 55 -28.77 31.02 -12.17
C MET A 55 -28.42 32.12 -11.15
N ILE A 56 -28.78 31.90 -9.89
CA ILE A 56 -28.49 32.82 -8.79
C ILE A 56 -27.11 32.48 -8.23
N GLU A 57 -26.20 33.46 -8.25
CA GLU A 57 -24.88 33.29 -7.64
C GLU A 57 -25.00 33.32 -6.10
N PRO A 58 -24.39 32.35 -5.38
CA PRO A 58 -24.41 32.36 -3.93
C PRO A 58 -23.59 33.52 -3.37
N THR A 59 -24.00 34.06 -2.22
CA THR A 59 -23.19 35.07 -1.50
C THR A 59 -21.83 34.50 -1.09
N ALA A 60 -20.78 35.33 -1.09
CA ALA A 60 -19.44 34.93 -0.64
C ALA A 60 -19.43 34.34 0.78
N ALA A 61 -20.28 34.87 1.69
CA ALA A 61 -20.43 34.35 3.03
C ALA A 61 -21.02 32.93 3.07
N PHE A 62 -21.94 32.60 2.16
CA PHE A 62 -22.48 31.25 2.03
C PHE A 62 -21.42 30.28 1.49
N ASP A 63 -20.73 30.67 0.42
CA ASP A 63 -19.67 29.84 -0.20
C ASP A 63 -18.55 29.51 0.80
N LEU A 64 -18.09 30.49 1.58
CA LEU A 64 -17.12 30.28 2.65
C LEU A 64 -17.59 29.25 3.69
N ARG A 65 -18.86 29.34 4.13
CA ARG A 65 -19.42 28.39 5.10
C ARG A 65 -19.53 26.98 4.54
N VAL A 66 -19.93 26.85 3.28
CA VAL A 66 -20.02 25.55 2.60
C VAL A 66 -18.64 24.92 2.49
N ARG A 67 -17.65 25.67 2.00
CA ARG A 67 -16.26 25.18 1.88
C ARG A 67 -15.67 24.78 3.23
N ALA A 68 -15.91 25.58 4.28
CA ALA A 68 -15.47 25.23 5.63
C ALA A 68 -16.10 23.91 6.12
N ARG A 69 -17.38 23.68 5.81
CA ARG A 69 -18.10 22.47 6.23
C ARG A 69 -17.65 21.23 5.46
N VAL A 70 -17.41 21.37 4.15
CA VAL A 70 -16.85 20.29 3.31
C VAL A 70 -15.43 19.95 3.74
N ALA A 71 -14.60 20.94 4.06
CA ALA A 71 -13.23 20.71 4.54
C ALA A 71 -13.19 20.06 5.94
N ALA A 72 -14.23 20.26 6.74
CA ALA A 72 -14.37 19.65 8.06
C ALA A 72 -14.93 18.22 8.00
N GLU A 73 -15.44 17.75 6.87
CA GLU A 73 -15.86 16.36 6.74
C GLU A 73 -14.63 15.44 6.84
N PRO A 74 -14.65 14.44 7.73
CA PRO A 74 -13.56 13.50 7.82
C PRO A 74 -13.46 12.76 6.49
N VAL A 75 -12.36 13.00 5.76
CA VAL A 75 -12.04 12.23 4.55
C VAL A 75 -12.08 10.77 4.96
N LYS A 76 -13.00 9.99 4.35
CA LYS A 76 -13.10 8.55 4.58
C LYS A 76 -11.75 7.96 4.22
N GLN A 77 -10.90 7.75 5.22
CA GLN A 77 -9.60 7.15 4.99
C GLN A 77 -9.86 5.74 4.50
N SER A 78 -9.58 5.51 3.22
CA SER A 78 -9.59 4.18 2.64
C SER A 78 -8.66 3.32 3.49
N TRP A 79 -9.06 2.10 3.80
CA TRP A 79 -8.22 1.15 4.53
C TRP A 79 -6.86 0.91 3.85
N TRP A 80 -6.76 1.18 2.54
CA TRP A 80 -5.52 1.16 1.76
C TRP A 80 -4.62 2.39 1.97
N ALA A 81 -5.09 3.44 2.65
CA ALA A 81 -4.29 4.64 2.91
C ALA A 81 -3.06 4.34 3.80
N TRP A 82 -3.12 3.25 4.58
CA TRP A 82 -1.97 2.73 5.32
C TRP A 82 -0.85 2.19 4.41
N LEU A 83 -1.16 1.81 3.17
CA LEU A 83 -0.20 1.26 2.20
C LEU A 83 0.49 2.33 1.34
N ILE A 84 0.08 3.60 1.44
CA ILE A 84 0.75 4.70 0.72
C ILE A 84 1.90 5.20 1.62
N PRO A 85 3.17 4.92 1.30
CA PRO A 85 4.28 5.40 2.11
C PRO A 85 4.31 6.93 2.07
N ALA A 86 4.39 7.54 3.25
CA ALA A 86 4.54 8.99 3.37
C ALA A 86 5.72 9.49 2.50
N PRO A 87 5.65 10.71 1.91
CA PRO A 87 6.69 11.21 1.01
C PRO A 87 8.08 11.30 1.65
N ARG A 88 8.17 11.28 2.98
CA ARG A 88 9.45 11.22 3.71
C ARG A 88 10.11 9.84 3.64
N VAL A 89 9.32 8.76 3.60
CA VAL A 89 9.82 7.38 3.54
C VAL A 89 10.37 7.08 2.15
N THR A 90 9.73 7.59 1.09
CA THR A 90 10.21 7.42 -0.29
C THR A 90 11.54 8.14 -0.54
N ILE A 91 11.69 9.37 -0.01
CA ILE A 91 12.95 10.13 -0.11
C ILE A 91 14.08 9.42 0.63
N ALA A 92 13.84 8.95 1.86
CA ALA A 92 14.86 8.24 2.64
C ALA A 92 15.29 6.93 1.96
N ALA A 93 14.33 6.16 1.40
CA ALA A 93 14.63 4.93 0.67
C ALA A 93 15.47 5.19 -0.59
N LEU A 94 15.17 6.26 -1.34
CA LEU A 94 15.97 6.66 -2.51
C LEU A 94 17.38 7.09 -2.14
N VAL A 95 17.55 7.88 -1.07
CA VAL A 95 18.89 8.29 -0.59
C VAL A 95 19.71 7.08 -0.15
N LEU A 96 19.11 6.15 0.59
CA LEU A 96 19.77 4.91 1.01
C LEU A 96 20.15 4.03 -0.19
N MET A 97 19.26 3.91 -1.18
CA MET A 97 19.54 3.16 -2.42
C MET A 97 20.69 3.79 -3.21
N LEU A 98 20.72 5.11 -3.34
CA LEU A 98 21.83 5.80 -4.02
C LEU A 98 23.14 5.67 -3.23
N ALA A 99 23.10 5.72 -1.90
CA ALA A 99 24.27 5.54 -1.05
C ALA A 99 24.85 4.11 -1.17
N THR A 100 24.02 3.07 -1.18
CA THR A 100 24.50 1.68 -1.35
C THR A 100 25.10 1.45 -2.73
N ILE A 101 24.51 2.02 -3.78
CA ILE A 101 25.07 1.98 -5.14
C ILE A 101 26.43 2.71 -5.17
N TRP A 102 26.51 3.89 -4.57
CA TRP A 102 27.74 4.69 -4.54
C TRP A 102 28.88 3.96 -3.82
N VAL A 103 28.63 3.41 -2.62
CA VAL A 103 29.61 2.62 -1.85
C VAL A 103 30.06 1.38 -2.62
N GLY A 104 29.14 0.67 -3.30
CA GLY A 104 29.47 -0.48 -4.12
C GLY A 104 30.35 -0.15 -5.34
N THR A 105 30.16 1.03 -5.94
CA THR A 105 31.02 1.50 -7.05
C THR A 105 32.37 2.04 -6.58
N ALA A 106 32.42 2.72 -5.42
CA ALA A 106 33.66 3.25 -4.86
C ALA A 106 34.60 2.14 -4.36
N SER A 107 34.06 1.02 -3.86
CA SER A 107 34.87 -0.12 -3.40
C SER A 107 35.59 -0.87 -4.53
N LYS A 108 35.17 -0.74 -5.79
CA LYS A 108 35.91 -1.29 -6.94
C LYS A 108 37.20 -0.55 -7.25
N ASN A 109 37.40 0.64 -6.66
CA ASN A 109 38.59 1.45 -6.83
C ASN A 109 39.66 1.13 -5.76
N GLN A 110 39.85 -0.16 -5.46
CA GLN A 110 40.89 -0.61 -4.54
C GLN A 110 42.27 -0.32 -5.17
N PRO A 111 43.13 0.50 -4.53
CA PRO A 111 44.47 0.74 -5.04
C PRO A 111 45.19 -0.61 -5.06
N GLN A 112 45.66 -1.00 -6.23
CA GLN A 112 46.46 -2.21 -6.38
C GLN A 112 47.77 -1.93 -5.65
N ILE A 113 47.91 -2.51 -4.45
CA ILE A 113 49.16 -2.42 -3.71
C ILE A 113 50.18 -3.18 -4.54
N ALA A 114 51.11 -2.45 -5.14
CA ALA A 114 52.25 -3.01 -5.84
C ALA A 114 53.02 -3.91 -4.87
N GLN A 115 53.25 -5.16 -5.27
CA GLN A 115 53.86 -6.21 -4.46
C GLN A 115 55.37 -6.01 -4.21
N GLU A 116 55.86 -4.78 -4.24
CA GLU A 116 57.27 -4.47 -4.00
C GLU A 116 57.58 -4.03 -2.57
N ASP A 117 56.58 -3.67 -1.75
CA ASP A 117 56.81 -3.13 -0.41
C ASP A 117 56.13 -3.93 0.71
N ILE A 118 56.58 -5.17 0.93
CA ILE A 118 56.43 -5.85 2.23
C ILE A 118 57.83 -6.13 2.79
N PRO A 119 58.48 -5.17 3.48
CA PRO A 119 59.79 -5.38 4.06
C PRO A 119 59.67 -5.94 5.48
N VAL A 120 58.88 -7.00 5.71
CA VAL A 120 58.85 -7.72 6.99
C VAL A 120 58.42 -9.17 6.76
N LEU A 121 59.38 -10.03 6.42
CA LEU A 121 59.22 -11.47 6.63
C LEU A 121 60.55 -12.12 7.03
N GLU A 122 61.29 -11.48 7.93
CA GLU A 122 62.53 -12.03 8.51
C GLU A 122 62.29 -13.20 9.49
N ASN A 123 61.03 -13.57 9.76
CA ASN A 123 60.69 -14.55 10.80
C ASN A 123 59.67 -15.61 10.35
N TYR A 124 59.63 -15.93 9.05
CA TYR A 124 58.82 -17.05 8.56
C TYR A 124 59.34 -18.40 9.09
N ASP A 125 60.67 -18.54 9.22
CA ASP A 125 61.33 -19.78 9.68
C ASP A 125 60.99 -20.14 11.14
N VAL A 126 60.71 -19.14 11.99
CA VAL A 126 60.36 -19.38 13.39
C VAL A 126 58.93 -19.90 13.55
N LEU A 127 58.01 -19.52 12.65
CA LEU A 127 56.63 -20.00 12.67
C LEU A 127 56.49 -21.43 12.12
N SER A 128 57.41 -21.88 11.25
CA SER A 128 57.41 -23.23 10.69
C SER A 128 58.07 -24.29 11.58
N ASN A 129 58.72 -23.89 12.68
CA ASN A 129 59.25 -24.85 13.66
C ASN A 129 58.11 -25.35 14.58
N PHE A 130 57.38 -26.35 14.09
CA PHE A 130 56.37 -27.10 14.86
C PHE A 130 56.98 -28.12 15.83
N GLU A 131 58.31 -28.19 15.91
CA GLU A 131 59.10 -29.00 16.84
C GLU A 131 58.60 -28.97 18.31
N PRO A 132 58.24 -27.81 18.91
CA PRO A 132 57.90 -27.76 20.34
C PRO A 132 56.53 -28.33 20.69
N LEU A 133 55.64 -28.56 19.71
CA LEU A 133 54.30 -29.12 19.95
C LEU A 133 54.29 -30.65 19.99
N THR A 134 55.38 -31.30 19.57
CA THR A 134 55.49 -32.77 19.55
C THR A 134 55.91 -33.32 20.92
N GLU A 135 56.40 -32.48 21.83
CA GLU A 135 56.98 -32.89 23.12
C GLU A 135 56.05 -32.64 24.32
N LEU A 136 54.76 -32.42 24.09
CA LEU A 136 53.78 -32.34 25.16
C LEU A 136 53.56 -33.73 25.80
N PRO A 137 53.76 -33.87 27.13
CA PRO A 137 53.49 -35.12 27.82
C PRO A 137 52.01 -35.49 27.71
N GLN A 138 51.73 -36.75 27.38
CA GLN A 138 50.36 -37.26 27.28
C GLN A 138 49.63 -37.15 28.62
N PRO A 139 48.35 -36.76 28.65
CA PRO A 139 47.57 -36.70 29.87
C PRO A 139 47.47 -38.09 30.51
N VAL A 140 47.83 -38.14 31.80
CA VAL A 140 47.74 -39.30 32.70
C VAL A 140 46.38 -39.98 32.55
N GLN A 141 46.39 -41.27 32.21
CA GLN A 141 45.19 -42.11 32.24
C GLN A 141 44.74 -42.24 33.69
N ALA A 142 43.52 -41.78 33.97
CA ALA A 142 42.80 -42.17 35.18
C ALA A 142 42.42 -43.65 35.02
N ASP A 143 43.21 -44.52 35.63
CA ASP A 143 42.92 -45.94 35.72
C ASP A 143 41.73 -46.17 36.66
N ASP A 144 40.83 -47.01 36.17
CA ASP A 144 39.54 -47.40 36.73
C ASP A 144 39.75 -48.65 37.58
N GLY A 145 39.21 -48.67 38.79
CA GLY A 145 39.46 -49.77 39.72
C GLY A 145 38.55 -49.80 40.93
N GLY A 146 37.31 -50.24 40.75
CA GLY A 146 36.68 -51.09 41.76
C GLY A 146 35.19 -50.92 42.05
N GLN A 147 34.45 -51.98 41.71
CA GLN A 147 33.33 -52.59 42.46
C GLN A 147 31.88 -52.18 42.16
N GLN A 148 31.24 -53.07 41.38
CA GLN A 148 30.09 -53.90 41.78
C GLN A 148 28.85 -53.22 42.41
N GLN A 149 27.76 -53.17 41.65
CA GLN A 149 26.47 -53.88 41.87
C GLN A 149 25.26 -53.08 41.37
N SER A 150 24.59 -53.62 40.35
CA SER A 150 23.17 -53.34 40.01
C SER A 150 22.26 -53.73 41.20
N PRO A 151 21.01 -53.21 41.33
CA PRO A 151 19.93 -53.61 40.41
C PRO A 151 18.84 -52.55 40.11
N GLN A 152 18.07 -52.92 39.08
CA GLN A 152 16.72 -52.50 38.66
C GLN A 152 15.84 -51.78 39.69
N MET A 153 15.19 -50.68 39.30
CA MET A 153 13.80 -50.61 38.79
C MET A 153 13.58 -49.28 38.06
#